data_AF-A0A972XZW2-F1
#
_entry.id   AF-A0A972XZW2-F1
#
_cell.length_a   1.000
_cell.length_b   1.000
_cell.length_c   1.000
_cell.angle_alpha   90.00
_cell.angle_beta   90.00
_cell.angle_gamma   90.00
#
_symmetry.space_group_name_H-M   'P 1'
#
loop_
_entity.id
_entity.type
_entity.pdbx_description
1 polymer ?
#
loop_
_entity_poly.entity_id
_entity_poly.type
_entity_poly.pdbx_seq_one_letter_code
_entity_poly.pdbx_strand_id
1 'polypeptide(L)'
;MKVVSLFAGCGGLDLGLVQAGHQIVLATDFDKDCKVTYDNNFDHELLLKDVKDLKGEELPEYDILTGGFPCQGFSIANLYRDVKDERNELYLEIVRLLNETKPKFFLAENVPGILSLGKGEVVKQIMKEFSEIGLEDDFPGYEVKKYKLNAADYGVPQGRKRVIFFGVSKEFSPDAINEVFKVFPPEPTHSNDPDDNLEPYVTLRKTIGHLPEPYTKQGEKIKNHFGTKHKVKINGYMGNRKLSWDKPGPTIVGRGGGTGGPVIAVHPNCERRFTVRETAIIQSFPDDFEFYGSTSSQFRQIGNAVAVEFARHLGLALKKIETIVKAELFEINAN
;
A
#
# COMPACT_ATOMS: atom_id res chain seq x y z
N MET A 1 -4.13 9.70 -14.75
CA MET A 1 -3.25 10.54 -13.90
C MET A 1 -1.82 10.07 -14.04
N LYS A 2 -0.88 11.01 -14.09
CA LYS A 2 0.56 10.79 -13.89
C LYS A 2 0.86 10.68 -12.39
N VAL A 3 1.65 9.69 -11.99
CA VAL A 3 1.89 9.32 -10.58
C VAL A 3 3.38 9.38 -10.24
N VAL A 4 3.71 10.07 -9.15
CA VAL A 4 5.00 9.92 -8.46
C VAL A 4 4.77 8.99 -7.26
N SER A 5 5.45 7.84 -7.24
CA SER A 5 5.32 6.82 -6.19
C SER A 5 6.57 6.79 -5.30
N LEU A 6 6.43 7.22 -4.05
CA LEU A 6 7.47 7.15 -3.03
C LEU A 6 7.33 5.85 -2.23
N PHE A 7 8.46 5.31 -1.77
CA PHE A 7 8.49 4.05 -1.01
C PHE A 7 7.80 2.91 -1.75
N ALA A 8 8.05 2.80 -3.06
CA ALA A 8 7.32 1.91 -3.96
C ALA A 8 7.46 0.42 -3.57
N GLY A 9 8.54 0.05 -2.87
CA GLY A 9 8.86 -1.33 -2.54
C GLY A 9 8.94 -2.19 -3.80
N CYS A 10 8.31 -3.37 -3.77
CA CYS A 10 8.16 -4.21 -4.96
C CYS A 10 7.01 -3.76 -5.90
N GLY A 11 6.38 -2.61 -5.68
CA GLY A 11 5.41 -2.04 -6.62
C GLY A 11 3.98 -2.55 -6.47
N GLY A 12 3.56 -3.09 -5.32
CA GLY A 12 2.17 -3.56 -5.15
C GLY A 12 1.09 -2.48 -5.34
N LEU A 13 1.34 -1.27 -4.83
CA LEU A 13 0.46 -0.11 -5.05
C LEU A 13 0.49 0.31 -6.53
N ASP A 14 1.70 0.50 -7.05
CA ASP A 14 1.97 0.94 -8.42
C ASP A 14 1.31 0.01 -9.45
N LEU A 15 1.42 -1.31 -9.29
CA LEU A 15 0.84 -2.29 -10.20
C LEU A 15 -0.69 -2.16 -10.26
N GLY A 16 -1.36 -1.98 -9.11
CA GLY A 16 -2.80 -1.75 -9.08
C GLY A 16 -3.19 -0.44 -9.77
N LEU A 17 -2.41 0.63 -9.58
CA LEU A 17 -2.63 1.91 -10.27
C LEU A 17 -2.43 1.78 -11.79
N VAL A 18 -1.39 1.08 -12.23
CA VAL A 18 -1.14 0.80 -13.66
C VAL A 18 -2.31 -0.01 -14.25
N GLN A 19 -2.78 -1.06 -13.56
CA GLN A 19 -3.93 -1.86 -13.99
C GLN A 19 -5.23 -1.05 -14.08
N ALA A 20 -5.38 0.02 -13.28
CA ALA A 20 -6.51 0.95 -13.39
C ALA A 20 -6.35 1.97 -14.54
N GLY A 21 -5.16 2.06 -15.15
CA GLY A 21 -4.85 2.94 -16.28
C GLY A 21 -4.14 4.24 -15.89
N HIS A 22 -3.47 4.28 -14.73
CA HIS A 22 -2.58 5.38 -14.36
C HIS A 22 -1.17 5.16 -14.90
N GLN A 23 -0.43 6.24 -15.07
CA GLN A 23 0.96 6.20 -15.54
C GLN A 23 1.89 6.53 -14.39
N ILE A 24 2.78 5.61 -14.02
CA ILE A 24 3.86 5.92 -13.08
C ILE A 24 4.96 6.66 -13.83
N VAL A 25 5.19 7.92 -13.47
CA VAL A 25 6.22 8.77 -14.11
C VAL A 25 7.52 8.78 -13.31
N LEU A 26 7.45 8.43 -12.02
CA LEU A 26 8.59 8.16 -11.17
C LEU A 26 8.16 7.19 -10.07
N ALA A 27 8.99 6.18 -9.80
CA ALA A 27 8.87 5.36 -8.60
C ALA A 27 10.23 5.32 -7.89
N THR A 28 10.24 5.48 -6.56
CA THR A 28 11.48 5.52 -5.79
C THR A 28 11.45 4.58 -4.58
N ASP A 29 12.54 3.89 -4.33
CA ASP A 29 12.79 3.14 -3.08
C ASP A 29 14.30 3.08 -2.83
N PHE A 30 14.71 2.82 -1.59
CA PHE A 30 16.13 2.69 -1.22
C PHE A 30 16.59 1.22 -1.14
N ASP A 31 15.66 0.26 -1.12
CA ASP A 31 15.97 -1.17 -1.03
C ASP A 31 16.37 -1.73 -2.41
N LYS A 32 17.62 -2.20 -2.51
CA LYS A 32 18.19 -2.76 -3.74
C LYS A 32 17.45 -4.01 -4.21
N ASP A 33 16.96 -4.85 -3.29
CA ASP A 33 16.21 -6.05 -3.68
C ASP A 33 14.83 -5.65 -4.25
N CYS A 34 14.21 -4.60 -3.72
CA CYS A 34 12.99 -4.02 -4.28
C CYS A 34 13.22 -3.50 -5.70
N LYS A 35 14.34 -2.79 -5.96
CA LYS A 35 14.68 -2.35 -7.34
C LYS A 35 14.75 -3.51 -8.31
N VAL A 36 15.50 -4.57 -7.97
CA VAL A 36 15.61 -5.73 -8.87
C VAL A 36 14.24 -6.34 -9.15
N THR A 37 13.40 -6.51 -8.12
CA THR A 37 12.03 -6.98 -8.32
C THR A 37 11.21 -6.02 -9.19
N TYR A 38 11.23 -4.72 -8.90
CA TYR A 38 10.45 -3.74 -9.64
C TYR A 38 10.84 -3.70 -11.12
N ASP A 39 12.12 -3.53 -11.43
CA ASP A 39 12.62 -3.40 -12.81
C ASP A 39 12.34 -4.64 -13.69
N ASN A 40 12.14 -5.82 -13.08
CA ASN A 40 11.82 -7.05 -13.82
C ASN A 40 10.31 -7.26 -14.04
N ASN A 41 9.45 -6.41 -13.47
CA ASN A 41 7.98 -6.55 -13.54
C ASN A 41 7.25 -5.32 -14.08
N PHE A 42 7.95 -4.22 -14.36
CA PHE A 42 7.40 -2.98 -14.90
C PHE A 42 8.15 -2.57 -16.17
N ASP A 43 7.45 -1.84 -17.05
CA ASP A 43 8.05 -1.30 -18.29
C ASP A 43 8.93 -0.06 -18.06
N HIS A 44 9.03 0.38 -16.79
CA HIS A 44 9.86 1.50 -16.34
C HIS A 44 10.67 1.09 -15.11
N GLU A 45 11.79 1.77 -14.90
CA GLU A 45 12.70 1.45 -13.80
C GLU A 45 12.34 2.17 -12.50
N LEU A 46 12.66 1.51 -11.39
CA LEU A 46 12.66 2.10 -10.06
C LEU A 46 13.92 2.95 -9.87
N LEU A 47 13.76 4.21 -9.46
CA LEU A 47 14.88 5.04 -9.03
C LEU A 47 15.33 4.60 -7.63
N LEU A 48 16.52 3.98 -7.56
CA LEU A 48 17.13 3.60 -6.28
C LEU A 48 17.70 4.84 -5.59
N LYS A 49 16.89 5.49 -4.77
CA LYS A 49 17.24 6.74 -4.08
C LYS A 49 16.47 6.85 -2.76
N ASP A 50 17.13 7.36 -1.73
CA ASP A 50 16.44 7.73 -0.49
C ASP A 50 15.57 8.96 -0.77
N VAL A 51 14.36 8.99 -0.23
CA VAL A 51 13.44 10.11 -0.38
C VAL A 51 14.02 11.42 0.16
N LYS A 52 14.92 11.33 1.17
CA LYS A 52 15.62 12.49 1.74
C LYS A 52 16.49 13.22 0.72
N ASP A 53 16.95 12.50 -0.30
CA ASP A 53 17.81 13.05 -1.35
C ASP A 53 17.00 13.56 -2.56
N LEU A 54 15.68 13.38 -2.58
CA LEU A 54 14.81 13.89 -3.64
C LEU A 54 14.46 15.36 -3.40
N LYS A 55 14.46 16.13 -4.49
CA LYS A 55 14.01 17.53 -4.50
C LYS A 55 12.85 17.69 -5.45
N GLY A 56 11.86 18.50 -5.10
CA GLY A 56 10.68 18.76 -5.91
C GLY A 56 10.99 19.26 -7.32
N GLU A 57 12.03 20.09 -7.46
CA GLU A 57 12.50 20.61 -8.76
C GLU A 57 13.05 19.52 -9.70
N GLU A 58 13.45 18.36 -9.16
CA GLU A 58 13.95 17.21 -9.94
C GLU A 58 12.83 16.26 -10.35
N LEU A 59 11.62 16.42 -9.80
CA LEU A 59 10.50 15.53 -10.08
C LEU A 59 9.86 15.88 -11.44
N PRO A 60 9.47 14.88 -12.24
CA PRO A 60 8.73 15.13 -13.47
C PRO A 60 7.38 15.76 -13.16
N GLU A 61 6.65 16.30 -14.14
CA GLU A 61 5.27 16.74 -13.92
C GLU A 61 4.35 15.55 -13.58
N TYR A 62 3.51 15.69 -12.55
CA TYR A 62 2.56 14.67 -12.12
C TYR A 62 1.27 15.24 -11.53
N ASP A 63 0.23 14.41 -11.44
CA ASP A 63 -1.06 14.79 -10.87
C ASP A 63 -1.21 14.36 -9.40
N ILE A 64 -0.66 13.20 -9.05
CA ILE A 64 -0.78 12.60 -7.72
C ILE A 64 0.54 12.05 -7.19
N LEU A 65 0.85 12.35 -5.92
CA LEU A 65 1.91 11.70 -5.17
C LEU A 65 1.33 10.55 -4.35
N THR A 66 1.90 9.35 -4.46
CA THR A 66 1.53 8.19 -3.63
C THR A 66 2.70 7.76 -2.76
N GLY A 67 2.44 7.24 -1.55
CA GLY A 67 3.52 6.63 -0.77
C GLY A 67 3.09 5.97 0.54
N GLY A 68 3.72 4.83 0.84
CA GLY A 68 3.55 4.12 2.11
C GLY A 68 4.74 4.37 3.03
N PHE A 69 4.59 5.20 4.06
CA PHE A 69 5.71 5.52 4.96
C PHE A 69 5.77 4.58 6.16
N PRO A 70 6.98 4.19 6.62
CA PRO A 70 7.13 3.26 7.73
C PRO A 70 6.69 3.89 9.07
N CYS A 71 5.91 3.13 9.86
CA CYS A 71 5.34 3.58 11.15
C CYS A 71 6.21 3.24 12.39
N GLN A 72 7.46 2.76 12.22
CA GLN A 72 8.22 2.07 13.28
C GLN A 72 8.91 2.97 14.32
N GLY A 73 8.68 4.29 14.31
CA GLY A 73 9.39 5.27 15.18
C GLY A 73 8.50 6.13 16.11
N PHE A 74 7.19 6.15 15.91
CA PHE A 74 6.32 7.03 16.69
C PHE A 74 6.13 6.49 18.13
N SER A 75 6.92 6.95 19.09
CA SER A 75 6.71 6.69 20.51
C SER A 75 6.03 7.90 21.18
N ILE A 76 5.12 7.64 22.14
CA ILE A 76 4.40 8.67 22.94
C ILE A 76 5.36 9.64 23.65
N ALA A 77 6.58 9.20 23.97
CA ALA A 77 7.57 9.99 24.72
C ALA A 77 8.21 11.12 23.91
N ASN A 78 8.16 11.07 22.57
CA ASN A 78 8.86 12.02 21.69
C ASN A 78 7.97 13.14 21.12
N LEU A 79 6.65 13.11 21.34
CA LEU A 79 5.72 14.13 20.80
C LEU A 79 6.01 15.56 21.28
N TYR A 80 6.73 15.74 22.40
CA TYR A 80 6.98 17.07 22.98
C TYR A 80 8.46 17.39 23.26
N ARG A 81 9.41 16.46 23.10
CA ARG A 81 10.78 16.71 23.60
C ARG A 81 11.98 16.32 22.73
N ASP A 82 11.84 15.61 21.63
CA ASP A 82 13.00 15.37 20.76
C ASP A 82 12.61 15.13 19.29
N VAL A 83 12.97 16.09 18.44
CA VAL A 83 12.85 16.09 16.96
C VAL A 83 13.93 15.20 16.32
N LYS A 84 14.34 14.10 16.97
CA LYS A 84 15.52 13.31 16.60
C LYS A 84 15.29 11.79 16.54
N ASP A 85 14.09 11.32 16.20
CA ASP A 85 13.96 9.94 15.69
C ASP A 85 13.95 10.02 14.16
N GLU A 86 15.01 9.47 13.54
CA GLU A 86 15.23 9.42 12.09
C GLU A 86 14.05 8.83 11.29
N ARG A 87 13.10 8.18 11.97
CA ARG A 87 11.93 7.52 11.37
C ARG A 87 10.65 8.36 11.45
N ASN A 88 10.59 9.38 12.31
CA ASN A 88 9.60 10.46 12.17
C ASN A 88 9.95 11.35 10.96
N GLU A 89 11.19 11.29 10.46
CA GLU A 89 11.63 12.09 9.31
C GLU A 89 10.97 11.62 8.01
N LEU A 90 10.74 10.31 7.80
CA LEU A 90 10.29 9.82 6.48
C LEU A 90 8.88 10.29 6.09
N TYR A 91 7.98 10.50 7.05
CA TYR A 91 6.68 11.10 6.74
C TYR A 91 6.83 12.61 6.49
N LEU A 92 7.75 13.29 7.21
CA LEU A 92 8.07 14.69 6.98
C LEU A 92 8.68 14.91 5.60
N GLU A 93 9.41 13.94 5.05
CA GLU A 93 9.88 14.00 3.66
C GLU A 93 8.73 13.98 2.65
N ILE A 94 7.63 13.25 2.93
CA ILE A 94 6.41 13.35 2.13
C ILE A 94 5.83 14.77 2.23
N VAL A 95 5.70 15.31 3.45
CA VAL A 95 5.18 16.68 3.66
C VAL A 95 6.04 17.71 2.93
N ARG A 96 7.37 17.60 3.03
CA ARG A 96 8.34 18.45 2.35
C ARG A 96 8.15 18.42 0.83
N LEU A 97 8.14 17.22 0.24
CA LEU A 97 7.97 17.09 -1.21
C LEU A 97 6.61 17.63 -1.66
N LEU A 98 5.53 17.39 -0.91
CA LEU A 98 4.22 17.98 -1.21
C LEU A 98 4.22 19.52 -1.10
N ASN A 99 4.99 20.10 -0.18
CA ASN A 99 5.14 21.55 -0.06
C ASN A 99 5.94 22.16 -1.23
N GLU A 100 6.97 21.46 -1.69
CA GLU A 100 7.81 21.87 -2.83
C GLU A 100 7.07 21.77 -4.17
N THR A 101 6.22 20.77 -4.34
CA THR A 101 5.61 20.40 -5.65
C THR A 101 4.14 20.73 -5.78
N LYS A 102 3.41 20.82 -4.66
CA LYS A 102 1.99 21.21 -4.58
C LYS A 102 1.09 20.46 -5.61
N PRO A 103 1.10 19.11 -5.65
CA PRO A 103 0.29 18.37 -6.63
C PRO A 103 -1.22 18.48 -6.38
N LYS A 104 -2.03 18.17 -7.40
CA LYS A 104 -3.50 18.19 -7.28
C LYS A 104 -4.02 17.24 -6.20
N PHE A 105 -3.35 16.11 -6.03
CA PHE A 105 -3.73 15.07 -5.08
C PHE A 105 -2.53 14.44 -4.39
N PHE A 106 -2.75 13.85 -3.23
CA PHE A 106 -1.83 12.87 -2.66
C PHE A 106 -2.57 11.72 -1.98
N LEU A 107 -1.93 10.55 -1.95
CA LEU A 107 -2.41 9.37 -1.23
C LEU A 107 -1.27 8.78 -0.39
N ALA A 108 -1.38 8.89 0.93
CA ALA A 108 -0.44 8.29 1.86
C ALA A 108 -1.04 7.06 2.54
N GLU A 109 -0.34 5.93 2.46
CA GLU A 109 -0.75 4.67 3.07
C GLU A 109 -0.04 4.44 4.41
N ASN A 110 -0.75 3.83 5.36
CA ASN A 110 -0.15 3.35 6.59
C ASN A 110 -0.88 2.13 7.19
N VAL A 111 -0.24 1.52 8.20
CA VAL A 111 -0.84 0.43 9.00
C VAL A 111 -1.83 0.97 10.04
N PRO A 112 -2.85 0.18 10.45
CA PRO A 112 -3.88 0.62 11.40
C PRO A 112 -3.39 1.09 12.76
N GLY A 113 -2.18 0.68 13.17
CA GLY A 113 -1.58 1.09 14.44
C GLY A 113 -1.40 2.60 14.58
N ILE A 114 -1.26 3.33 13.47
CA ILE A 114 -1.12 4.80 13.45
C ILE A 114 -2.30 5.51 14.13
N LEU A 115 -3.50 4.93 14.09
CA LEU A 115 -4.72 5.56 14.62
C LEU A 115 -4.72 5.64 16.16
N SER A 116 -4.08 4.68 16.83
CA SER A 116 -4.01 4.60 18.30
C SER A 116 -2.71 5.15 18.88
N LEU A 117 -1.76 5.49 18.01
CA LEU A 117 -0.42 5.91 18.37
C LEU A 117 -0.45 7.30 19.01
N GLY A 118 0.34 7.52 20.06
CA GLY A 118 0.22 8.79 20.79
C GLY A 118 -1.11 8.94 21.54
N LYS A 119 -1.86 7.86 21.80
CA LYS A 119 -3.30 7.92 22.19
C LYS A 119 -4.18 8.66 21.16
N GLY A 120 -3.77 8.63 19.88
CA GLY A 120 -4.44 9.32 18.78
C GLY A 120 -3.89 10.70 18.45
N GLU A 121 -2.94 11.24 19.23
CA GLU A 121 -2.34 12.56 18.93
C GLU A 121 -1.49 12.54 17.65
N VAL A 122 -0.79 11.44 17.36
CA VAL A 122 0.03 11.32 16.15
C VAL A 122 -0.83 11.48 14.88
N VAL A 123 -1.97 10.79 14.81
CA VAL A 123 -2.83 10.91 13.61
C VAL A 123 -3.48 12.30 13.51
N LYS A 124 -3.74 12.98 14.63
CA LYS A 124 -4.23 14.37 14.59
C LYS A 124 -3.17 15.32 14.03
N GLN A 125 -1.92 15.15 14.47
CA GLN A 125 -0.79 15.93 13.96
C GLN A 125 -0.58 15.70 12.46
N ILE A 126 -0.55 14.45 12.01
CA ILE A 126 -0.41 14.12 10.58
C ILE A 126 -1.52 14.77 9.74
N MET A 127 -2.78 14.70 10.20
CA MET A 127 -3.90 15.34 9.49
C MET A 127 -3.75 16.86 9.42
N LYS A 128 -3.27 17.49 10.51
CA LYS A 128 -3.01 18.93 10.57
C LYS A 128 -1.90 19.31 9.59
N GLU A 129 -0.75 18.66 9.68
CA GLU A 129 0.41 18.93 8.83
C GLU A 129 0.08 18.74 7.35
N PHE A 130 -0.63 17.66 6.98
CA PHE A 130 -1.08 17.48 5.59
C PHE A 130 -2.07 18.54 5.12
N SER A 131 -2.95 19.04 6.00
CA SER A 131 -3.94 20.06 5.62
C SER A 131 -3.30 21.46 5.48
N GLU A 132 -2.21 21.69 6.20
CA GLU A 132 -1.50 22.98 6.27
C GLU A 132 -0.34 23.11 5.26
N ILE A 133 -0.07 22.09 4.44
CA ILE A 133 0.94 22.15 3.37
C ILE A 133 0.72 23.41 2.51
N GLY A 134 1.78 24.20 2.31
CA GLY A 134 1.80 25.36 1.42
C GLY A 134 1.13 26.62 1.95
N LEU A 135 0.49 26.61 3.13
CA LEU A 135 -0.18 27.81 3.68
C LEU A 135 0.78 28.99 3.92
N GLU A 136 2.07 28.72 4.06
CA GLU A 136 3.13 29.73 4.21
C GLU A 136 3.56 30.38 2.88
N ASP A 137 3.20 29.79 1.73
CA ASP A 137 3.56 30.22 0.37
C ASP A 137 2.34 30.71 -0.45
N ASP A 138 1.28 31.22 0.20
CA ASP A 138 0.01 31.63 -0.44
C ASP A 138 -0.73 30.49 -1.20
N PHE A 139 -0.38 29.24 -0.93
CA PHE A 139 -1.11 28.09 -1.44
C PHE A 139 -2.26 27.73 -0.48
N PRO A 140 -3.47 27.42 -0.96
CA PRO A 140 -4.67 27.27 -0.11
C PRO A 140 -4.68 26.01 0.76
N GLY A 141 -3.69 25.13 0.61
CA GLY A 141 -3.57 23.88 1.35
C GLY A 141 -4.40 22.73 0.76
N TYR A 142 -4.63 21.70 1.56
CA TYR A 142 -5.36 20.51 1.14
C TYR A 142 -6.59 20.28 2.03
N GLU A 143 -7.65 19.75 1.42
CA GLU A 143 -8.71 19.07 2.15
C GLU A 143 -8.31 17.60 2.29
N VAL A 144 -8.19 17.11 3.52
CA VAL A 144 -7.65 15.78 3.81
C VAL A 144 -8.67 14.94 4.54
N LYS A 145 -8.93 13.74 4.03
CA LYS A 145 -9.73 12.71 4.73
C LYS A 145 -8.90 11.46 4.97
N LYS A 146 -9.25 10.74 6.05
CA LYS A 146 -8.63 9.46 6.41
C LYS A 146 -9.66 8.34 6.39
N TYR A 147 -9.24 7.19 5.89
CA TYR A 147 -10.08 6.00 5.74
C TYR A 147 -9.38 4.78 6.31
N LYS A 148 -10.14 3.92 7.00
CA LYS A 148 -9.66 2.63 7.46
C LYS A 148 -10.34 1.54 6.65
N LEU A 149 -9.63 1.00 5.67
CA LEU A 149 -10.17 0.07 4.68
C LEU A 149 -9.63 -1.34 4.93
N ASN A 150 -10.42 -2.37 4.66
CA ASN A 150 -9.99 -3.76 4.73
C ASN A 150 -9.90 -4.34 3.32
N ALA A 151 -8.73 -4.84 2.93
CA ALA A 151 -8.49 -5.35 1.58
C ALA A 151 -9.44 -6.51 1.20
N ALA A 152 -9.93 -7.28 2.18
CA ALA A 152 -10.91 -8.33 1.93
C ALA A 152 -12.23 -7.81 1.34
N ASP A 153 -12.60 -6.57 1.65
CA ASP A 153 -13.79 -5.91 1.12
C ASP A 153 -13.65 -5.58 -0.38
N TYR A 154 -12.45 -5.75 -0.93
CA TYR A 154 -12.08 -5.47 -2.31
C TYR A 154 -11.53 -6.72 -3.03
N GLY A 155 -11.99 -7.91 -2.63
CA GLY A 155 -11.65 -9.17 -3.31
C GLY A 155 -10.27 -9.75 -2.98
N VAL A 156 -9.48 -9.09 -2.12
CA VAL A 156 -8.20 -9.65 -1.68
C VAL A 156 -8.47 -10.81 -0.71
N PRO A 157 -7.86 -12.00 -0.90
CA PRO A 157 -8.09 -13.18 -0.05
C PRO A 157 -7.38 -13.10 1.30
N GLN A 158 -7.43 -11.94 1.95
CA GLN A 158 -6.66 -11.60 3.14
C GLN A 158 -7.37 -10.54 3.99
N GLY A 159 -7.54 -10.82 5.28
CA GLY A 159 -7.91 -9.79 6.25
C GLY A 159 -6.74 -8.84 6.48
N ARG A 160 -6.71 -7.70 5.77
CA ARG A 160 -5.63 -6.71 5.79
C ARG A 160 -6.20 -5.31 5.86
N LYS A 161 -6.20 -4.74 7.07
CA LYS A 161 -6.65 -3.36 7.28
C LYS A 161 -5.52 -2.38 6.98
N ARG A 162 -5.85 -1.25 6.35
CA ARG A 162 -4.97 -0.13 6.03
C ARG A 162 -5.63 1.20 6.32
N VAL A 163 -4.79 2.18 6.61
CA VAL A 163 -5.19 3.58 6.76
C VAL A 163 -4.72 4.31 5.53
N ILE A 164 -5.65 4.98 4.86
CA ILE A 164 -5.35 5.81 3.69
C ILE A 164 -5.66 7.25 4.08
N PHE A 165 -4.66 8.12 3.95
CA PHE A 165 -4.83 9.55 3.95
C PHE A 165 -4.92 10.01 2.50
N PHE A 166 -6.01 10.67 2.14
CA PHE A 166 -6.23 11.19 0.80
C PHE A 166 -6.44 12.69 0.89
N GLY A 167 -5.59 13.44 0.21
CA GLY A 167 -5.64 14.90 0.14
C GLY A 167 -5.96 15.39 -1.25
N VAL A 168 -6.79 16.43 -1.30
CA VAL A 168 -7.23 17.12 -2.51
C VAL A 168 -6.84 18.59 -2.37
N SER A 169 -6.16 19.15 -3.37
CA SER A 169 -5.77 20.56 -3.37
C SER A 169 -7.00 21.46 -3.21
N LYS A 170 -6.91 22.48 -2.36
CA LYS A 170 -7.95 23.51 -2.18
C LYS A 170 -7.95 24.59 -3.26
N GLU A 171 -7.14 24.41 -4.30
CA GLU A 171 -7.27 25.19 -5.54
C GLU A 171 -8.51 24.78 -6.34
N PHE A 172 -9.00 23.55 -6.17
CA PHE A 172 -10.30 23.14 -6.70
C PHE A 172 -11.43 23.82 -5.94
N SER A 173 -12.57 24.02 -6.60
CA SER A 173 -13.76 24.56 -5.97
C SER A 173 -14.28 23.62 -4.86
N PRO A 174 -14.95 24.17 -3.83
CA PRO A 174 -15.58 23.34 -2.80
C PRO A 174 -16.53 22.27 -3.34
N ASP A 175 -17.24 22.55 -4.44
CA ASP A 175 -18.17 21.60 -5.07
C ASP A 175 -17.42 20.43 -5.71
N ALA A 176 -16.34 20.69 -6.44
CA ALA A 176 -15.51 19.63 -7.00
C ALA A 176 -14.86 18.77 -5.91
N ILE A 177 -14.35 19.39 -4.84
CA ILE A 177 -13.81 18.67 -3.68
C ILE A 177 -14.88 17.76 -3.06
N ASN A 178 -16.11 18.25 -2.93
CA ASN A 178 -17.23 17.45 -2.43
C ASN A 178 -17.53 16.26 -3.33
N GLU A 179 -17.56 16.43 -4.66
CA GLU A 179 -17.76 15.34 -5.62
C GLU A 179 -16.62 14.31 -5.55
N VAL A 180 -15.37 14.76 -5.43
CA VAL A 180 -14.21 13.88 -5.24
C VAL A 180 -14.39 12.97 -4.02
N PHE A 181 -14.83 13.53 -2.89
CA PHE A 181 -15.05 12.76 -1.67
C PHE A 181 -16.36 11.97 -1.62
N LYS A 182 -17.24 12.10 -2.62
CA LYS A 182 -18.33 11.13 -2.86
C LYS A 182 -17.84 9.89 -3.58
N VAL A 183 -16.75 10.00 -4.32
CA VAL A 183 -16.14 8.90 -5.09
C VAL A 183 -15.04 8.18 -4.31
N PHE A 184 -14.35 8.88 -3.40
CA PHE A 184 -13.28 8.31 -2.57
C PHE A 184 -13.68 8.25 -1.10
N PRO A 185 -13.54 7.08 -0.44
CA PRO A 185 -12.84 5.87 -0.88
C PRO A 185 -13.71 5.05 -1.86
N PRO A 186 -13.13 4.09 -2.60
CA PRO A 186 -13.95 3.17 -3.39
C PRO A 186 -14.90 2.38 -2.48
N GLU A 187 -16.12 2.19 -2.96
CA GLU A 187 -17.11 1.31 -2.32
C GLU A 187 -16.61 -0.14 -2.27
N PRO A 188 -16.93 -0.89 -1.20
CA PRO A 188 -16.59 -2.30 -1.10
C PRO A 188 -17.34 -3.12 -2.15
N THR A 189 -16.70 -4.20 -2.60
CA THR A 189 -17.28 -5.16 -3.54
C THR A 189 -17.58 -6.51 -2.91
N HIS A 190 -17.01 -6.77 -1.73
CA HIS A 190 -17.16 -8.02 -1.01
C HIS A 190 -17.55 -7.79 0.45
N SER A 191 -18.30 -8.73 1.02
CA SER A 191 -18.65 -8.76 2.44
C SER A 191 -18.72 -10.19 2.98
N ASN A 192 -18.71 -10.32 4.31
CA ASN A 192 -19.11 -11.54 5.00
C ASN A 192 -20.55 -11.47 5.55
N ASP A 193 -21.20 -10.32 5.42
CA ASP A 193 -22.61 -10.13 5.75
C ASP A 193 -23.47 -10.48 4.53
N PRO A 194 -24.37 -11.48 4.63
CA PRO A 194 -25.26 -11.84 3.51
C PRO A 194 -26.26 -10.74 3.16
N ASP A 195 -26.51 -9.77 4.04
CA ASP A 195 -27.50 -8.70 3.83
C ASP A 195 -26.93 -7.53 3.00
N ASP A 196 -25.60 -7.46 2.81
CA ASP A 196 -24.93 -6.37 2.08
C ASP A 196 -25.12 -6.46 0.55
N ASN A 197 -25.64 -7.58 0.03
CA ASN A 197 -25.77 -7.85 -1.42
C ASN A 197 -24.44 -7.67 -2.19
N LEU A 198 -23.33 -8.04 -1.55
CA LEU A 198 -21.97 -8.03 -2.09
C LEU A 198 -21.44 -9.46 -2.28
N GLU A 199 -20.35 -9.61 -3.03
CA GLU A 199 -19.72 -10.92 -3.22
C GLU A 199 -19.14 -11.46 -1.90
N PRO A 200 -19.18 -12.78 -1.64
CA PRO A 200 -18.59 -13.34 -0.44
C PRO A 200 -17.06 -13.23 -0.49
N TYR A 201 -16.42 -12.95 0.65
CA TYR A 201 -14.95 -12.87 0.72
C TYR A 201 -14.22 -14.06 0.06
N VAL A 202 -13.15 -13.74 -0.69
CA VAL A 202 -12.33 -14.73 -1.38
C VAL A 202 -11.55 -15.59 -0.37
N THR A 203 -11.66 -16.91 -0.51
CA THR A 203 -11.08 -17.87 0.44
C THR A 203 -9.71 -18.37 0.01
N LEU A 204 -8.92 -18.87 0.97
CA LEU A 204 -7.64 -19.53 0.67
C LEU A 204 -7.82 -20.72 -0.30
N ARG A 205 -8.94 -21.46 -0.21
CA ARG A 205 -9.24 -22.57 -1.13
C ARG A 205 -9.33 -22.11 -2.57
N LYS A 206 -10.10 -21.05 -2.84
CA LYS A 206 -10.21 -20.48 -4.19
C LYS A 206 -8.87 -19.91 -4.68
N THR A 207 -8.07 -19.38 -3.75
CA THR A 207 -6.85 -18.63 -4.07
C THR A 207 -5.65 -19.53 -4.37
N ILE A 208 -5.35 -20.49 -3.49
CA ILE A 208 -4.12 -21.30 -3.58
C ILE A 208 -4.38 -22.81 -3.55
N GLY A 209 -5.63 -23.24 -3.38
CA GLY A 209 -5.98 -24.66 -3.22
C GLY A 209 -5.75 -25.53 -4.46
N HIS A 210 -5.51 -24.90 -5.61
CA HIS A 210 -5.21 -25.56 -6.88
C HIS A 210 -3.69 -25.75 -7.12
N LEU A 211 -2.84 -25.11 -6.31
CA LEU A 211 -1.39 -25.19 -6.48
C LEU A 211 -0.87 -26.58 -6.08
N PRO A 212 0.04 -27.20 -6.86
CA PRO A 212 0.73 -28.41 -6.43
C PRO A 212 1.60 -28.12 -5.19
N GLU A 213 1.94 -29.15 -4.41
CA GLU A 213 2.87 -28.98 -3.30
C GLU A 213 4.27 -28.51 -3.78
N PRO A 214 4.96 -27.66 -3.01
CA PRO A 214 6.29 -27.20 -3.35
C PRO A 214 7.29 -28.35 -3.31
N TYR A 215 8.40 -28.22 -4.05
CA TYR A 215 9.45 -29.24 -4.16
C TYR A 215 9.00 -30.57 -4.79
N THR A 216 7.90 -30.53 -5.55
CA THR A 216 7.51 -31.59 -6.48
C THR A 216 7.92 -31.19 -7.90
N LYS A 217 8.00 -32.14 -8.84
CA LYS A 217 8.31 -31.85 -10.25
C LYS A 217 7.35 -30.82 -10.89
N GLN A 218 6.12 -30.70 -10.37
CA GLN A 218 5.15 -29.72 -10.84
C GLN A 218 5.33 -28.39 -10.10
N GLY A 219 5.48 -28.41 -8.78
CA GLY A 219 5.68 -27.21 -7.96
C GLY A 219 6.97 -26.45 -8.30
N GLU A 220 8.05 -27.15 -8.65
CA GLU A 220 9.33 -26.53 -9.06
C GLU A 220 9.24 -25.73 -10.36
N LYS A 221 8.19 -25.93 -11.17
CA LYS A 221 7.95 -25.14 -12.39
C LYS A 221 7.30 -23.78 -12.09
N ILE A 222 6.79 -23.58 -10.89
CA ILE A 222 6.08 -22.37 -10.50
C ILE A 222 7.09 -21.38 -9.90
N LYS A 223 7.18 -20.18 -10.51
CA LYS A 223 8.06 -19.10 -10.07
C LYS A 223 7.89 -18.81 -8.58
N ASN A 224 8.98 -18.69 -7.85
CA ASN A 224 8.99 -18.42 -6.40
C ASN A 224 8.19 -19.42 -5.54
N HIS A 225 7.84 -20.62 -6.02
CA HIS A 225 7.08 -21.59 -5.23
C HIS A 225 7.98 -22.44 -4.32
N PHE A 226 8.69 -21.73 -3.44
CA PHE A 226 9.53 -22.28 -2.39
C PHE A 226 9.31 -21.49 -1.11
N GLY A 227 9.76 -22.03 0.02
CA GLY A 227 9.54 -21.41 1.32
C GLY A 227 10.49 -21.91 2.38
N THR A 228 10.21 -21.50 3.61
CA THR A 228 11.04 -21.86 4.76
C THR A 228 10.88 -23.32 5.18
N LYS A 229 11.99 -23.97 5.54
CA LYS A 229 12.03 -25.33 6.10
C LYS A 229 11.77 -25.37 7.62
N HIS A 230 11.44 -24.24 8.23
CA HIS A 230 11.19 -24.16 9.67
C HIS A 230 9.97 -25.00 10.05
N LYS A 231 10.14 -25.92 11.02
CA LYS A 231 9.07 -26.80 11.50
C LYS A 231 7.84 -26.01 11.92
N VAL A 232 6.67 -26.50 11.49
CA VAL A 232 5.38 -25.98 11.91
C VAL A 232 5.15 -26.34 13.38
N LYS A 233 4.73 -25.36 14.16
CA LYS A 233 4.23 -25.54 15.53
C LYS A 233 2.95 -24.74 15.65
N ILE A 234 1.83 -25.40 15.96
CA ILE A 234 0.56 -24.73 16.18
C ILE A 234 0.46 -24.39 17.67
N ASN A 235 0.41 -23.11 17.99
CA ASN A 235 0.32 -22.63 19.37
C ASN A 235 -0.53 -21.35 19.53
N GLY A 236 -1.26 -20.95 18.48
CA GLY A 236 -2.16 -19.80 18.51
C GLY A 236 -1.48 -18.43 18.40
N TYR A 237 -0.15 -18.35 18.56
CA TYR A 237 0.60 -17.11 18.33
C TYR A 237 0.62 -16.72 16.85
N MET A 238 0.87 -15.44 16.58
CA MET A 238 0.99 -14.91 15.22
C MET A 238 1.97 -15.76 14.40
N GLY A 239 1.58 -16.11 13.16
CA GLY A 239 2.36 -17.01 12.31
C GLY A 239 2.24 -18.50 12.63
N ASN A 240 1.63 -18.89 13.76
CA ASN A 240 1.50 -20.27 14.24
C ASN A 240 0.04 -20.63 14.57
N ARG A 241 -0.91 -19.90 13.98
CA ARG A 241 -2.34 -20.19 14.06
C ARG A 241 -2.71 -21.20 12.98
N LYS A 242 -3.60 -22.14 13.31
CA LYS A 242 -4.24 -23.00 12.32
C LYS A 242 -5.13 -22.13 11.43
N LEU A 243 -4.95 -22.25 10.12
CA LEU A 243 -5.76 -21.54 9.13
C LEU A 243 -6.89 -22.43 8.62
N SER A 244 -7.93 -21.82 8.06
CA SER A 244 -9.03 -22.50 7.39
C SER A 244 -8.95 -22.28 5.89
N TRP A 245 -9.19 -23.33 5.12
CA TRP A 245 -9.34 -23.26 3.67
C TRP A 245 -10.52 -22.38 3.24
N ASP A 246 -11.58 -22.34 4.06
CA ASP A 246 -12.85 -21.70 3.70
C ASP A 246 -12.96 -20.26 4.25
N LYS A 247 -11.83 -19.64 4.59
CA LYS A 247 -11.73 -18.26 5.04
C LYS A 247 -10.62 -17.52 4.30
N PRO A 248 -10.65 -16.18 4.25
CA PRO A 248 -9.49 -15.38 3.87
C PRO A 248 -8.28 -15.66 4.76
N GLY A 249 -7.08 -15.44 4.23
CA GLY A 249 -5.83 -15.53 4.98
C GLY A 249 -5.68 -14.43 6.03
N PRO A 250 -4.79 -14.61 7.01
CA PRO A 250 -4.39 -13.54 7.92
C PRO A 250 -3.55 -12.50 7.19
N THR A 251 -3.33 -11.34 7.80
CA THR A 251 -2.40 -10.34 7.28
C THR A 251 -1.02 -10.96 7.00
N ILE A 252 -0.53 -10.86 5.76
CA ILE A 252 0.85 -11.19 5.38
C ILE A 252 1.75 -10.07 5.87
N VAL A 253 2.72 -10.39 6.72
CA VAL A 253 3.56 -9.39 7.38
C VAL A 253 4.98 -9.38 6.82
N GLY A 254 5.49 -8.20 6.49
CA GLY A 254 6.87 -8.04 6.04
C GLY A 254 7.91 -8.05 7.18
N ARG A 255 7.46 -7.82 8.43
CA ARG A 255 8.24 -7.87 9.66
C ARG A 255 7.37 -8.38 10.82
N GLY A 256 7.95 -9.14 11.74
CA GLY A 256 7.24 -9.51 12.97
C GLY A 256 7.96 -10.47 13.93
N GLY A 257 9.13 -11.02 13.56
CA GLY A 257 9.95 -11.79 14.50
C GLY A 257 10.69 -10.86 15.47
N GLY A 258 10.97 -11.31 16.70
CA GLY A 258 11.85 -10.60 17.65
C GLY A 258 13.28 -10.38 17.14
N THR A 259 13.64 -10.99 16.01
CA THR A 259 14.88 -10.81 15.25
C THR A 259 14.73 -9.92 14.01
N GLY A 260 13.56 -9.31 13.78
CA GLY A 260 13.31 -8.35 12.69
C GLY A 260 12.88 -8.96 11.34
N GLY A 261 12.81 -10.29 11.21
CA GLY A 261 12.40 -10.98 9.97
C GLY A 261 10.88 -11.09 9.75
N PRO A 262 10.44 -11.49 8.53
CA PRO A 262 9.03 -11.72 8.22
C PRO A 262 8.47 -12.93 8.98
N VAL A 263 7.20 -12.85 9.38
CA VAL A 263 6.49 -13.96 10.04
C VAL A 263 5.62 -14.67 9.01
N ILE A 264 6.02 -15.88 8.63
CA ILE A 264 5.33 -16.64 7.57
C ILE A 264 4.26 -17.51 8.21
N ALA A 265 3.00 -17.32 7.83
CA ALA A 265 1.89 -18.11 8.36
C ALA A 265 1.98 -19.59 7.94
N VAL A 266 1.37 -20.44 8.76
CA VAL A 266 1.23 -21.88 8.50
C VAL A 266 0.25 -22.10 7.35
N HIS A 267 0.60 -22.99 6.43
CA HIS A 267 -0.30 -23.38 5.34
C HIS A 267 -1.53 -24.13 5.92
N PRO A 268 -2.73 -24.04 5.32
CA PRO A 268 -3.93 -24.68 5.88
C PRO A 268 -3.84 -26.21 6.05
N ASN A 269 -2.91 -26.89 5.37
CA ASN A 269 -2.61 -28.32 5.61
C ASN A 269 -1.88 -28.60 6.94
N CYS A 270 -1.38 -27.59 7.63
CA CYS A 270 -0.60 -27.68 8.87
C CYS A 270 0.75 -28.41 8.77
N GLU A 271 1.23 -28.76 7.57
CA GLU A 271 2.48 -29.50 7.39
C GLU A 271 3.67 -28.60 7.08
N ARG A 272 3.41 -27.45 6.46
CA ARG A 272 4.41 -26.45 6.07
C ARG A 272 3.92 -25.02 6.30
N ARG A 273 4.80 -24.06 6.03
CA ARG A 273 4.43 -22.64 5.93
C ARG A 273 4.13 -22.27 4.49
N PHE A 274 3.52 -21.11 4.28
CA PHE A 274 3.33 -20.59 2.93
C PHE A 274 4.69 -20.43 2.21
N THR A 275 4.66 -20.66 0.91
CA THR A 275 5.72 -20.33 -0.04
C THR A 275 5.67 -18.85 -0.40
N VAL A 276 6.75 -18.34 -1.01
CA VAL A 276 6.79 -16.97 -1.53
C VAL A 276 5.65 -16.76 -2.54
N ARG A 277 5.47 -17.68 -3.50
CA ARG A 277 4.37 -17.61 -4.48
C ARG A 277 2.99 -17.59 -3.84
N GLU A 278 2.70 -18.47 -2.88
CA GLU A 278 1.40 -18.46 -2.20
C GLU A 278 1.15 -17.13 -1.48
N THR A 279 2.17 -16.56 -0.82
CA THR A 279 2.02 -15.24 -0.20
C THR A 279 1.80 -14.12 -1.23
N ALA A 280 2.43 -14.21 -2.40
CA ALA A 280 2.24 -13.26 -3.50
C ALA A 280 0.81 -13.32 -4.05
N ILE A 281 0.30 -14.52 -4.34
CA ILE A 281 -1.08 -14.71 -4.83
C ILE A 281 -2.10 -14.23 -3.78
N ILE A 282 -1.85 -14.48 -2.48
CA ILE A 282 -2.72 -13.98 -1.41
C ILE A 282 -2.69 -12.43 -1.31
N GLN A 283 -1.59 -11.80 -1.69
CA GLN A 283 -1.46 -10.34 -1.86
C GLN A 283 -1.92 -9.87 -3.25
N SER A 284 -2.60 -10.74 -4.01
CA SER A 284 -3.16 -10.50 -5.35
C SER A 284 -2.13 -10.13 -6.43
N PHE A 285 -0.85 -10.48 -6.24
CA PHE A 285 0.13 -10.36 -7.32
C PHE A 285 -0.19 -11.36 -8.45
N PRO A 286 -0.02 -10.96 -9.72
CA PRO A 286 -0.11 -11.86 -10.87
C PRO A 286 0.86 -13.05 -10.80
N ASP A 287 0.52 -14.13 -11.49
CA ASP A 287 1.31 -15.37 -11.51
C ASP A 287 2.68 -15.21 -12.17
N ASP A 288 2.79 -14.31 -13.14
CA ASP A 288 4.02 -13.98 -13.86
C ASP A 288 4.93 -13.02 -13.09
N PHE A 289 4.39 -12.30 -12.10
CA PHE A 289 5.13 -11.36 -11.25
C PHE A 289 6.20 -12.10 -10.42
N GLU A 290 7.47 -11.76 -10.59
CA GLU A 290 8.61 -12.50 -10.04
C GLU A 290 9.37 -11.71 -8.97
N PHE A 291 9.72 -12.37 -7.86
CA PHE A 291 10.40 -11.73 -6.73
C PHE A 291 11.87 -12.14 -6.63
N TYR A 292 12.74 -11.17 -6.37
CA TYR A 292 14.19 -11.35 -6.34
C TYR A 292 14.80 -11.04 -4.97
N GLY A 293 16.07 -11.41 -4.79
CA GLY A 293 16.80 -11.33 -3.53
C GLY A 293 16.66 -12.60 -2.67
N SER A 294 17.12 -12.55 -1.42
CA SER A 294 17.01 -13.70 -0.50
C SER A 294 15.54 -14.07 -0.23
N THR A 295 15.25 -15.33 0.12
CA THR A 295 13.88 -15.76 0.46
C THR A 295 13.24 -14.88 1.54
N SER A 296 14.02 -14.45 2.55
CA SER A 296 13.56 -13.53 3.59
C SER A 296 13.20 -12.15 3.02
N SER A 297 13.99 -11.66 2.05
CA SER A 297 13.71 -10.41 1.33
C SER A 297 12.43 -10.50 0.51
N GLN A 298 12.24 -11.58 -0.26
CA GLN A 298 11.04 -11.78 -1.07
C GLN A 298 9.76 -11.77 -0.20
N PHE A 299 9.77 -12.46 0.94
CA PHE A 299 8.65 -12.39 1.89
C PHE A 299 8.45 -10.99 2.50
N ARG A 300 9.55 -10.25 2.78
CA ARG A 300 9.47 -8.87 3.29
C ARG A 300 8.83 -7.94 2.26
N GLN A 301 9.26 -8.02 1.00
CA GLN A 301 8.70 -7.25 -0.11
C GLN A 301 7.19 -7.47 -0.23
N ILE A 302 6.76 -8.74 -0.34
CA ILE A 302 5.33 -9.10 -0.43
C ILE A 302 4.55 -8.63 0.80
N GLY A 303 5.10 -8.82 1.99
CA GLY A 303 4.42 -8.46 3.23
C GLY A 303 4.31 -6.96 3.49
N ASN A 304 5.22 -6.15 2.93
CA ASN A 304 5.16 -4.69 3.01
C ASN A 304 4.27 -4.07 1.92
N ALA A 305 4.10 -4.73 0.78
CA ALA A 305 3.29 -4.24 -0.31
C ALA A 305 1.83 -3.95 0.07
N VAL A 306 1.24 -2.96 -0.58
CA VAL A 306 -0.21 -2.85 -0.72
C VAL A 306 -0.68 -4.00 -1.62
N ALA A 307 -1.79 -4.66 -1.28
CA ALA A 307 -2.33 -5.72 -2.12
C ALA A 307 -2.76 -5.14 -3.48
N VAL A 308 -2.34 -5.77 -4.57
CA VAL A 308 -2.51 -5.25 -5.94
C VAL A 308 -3.97 -4.99 -6.28
N GLU A 309 -4.87 -5.93 -5.97
CA GLU A 309 -6.30 -5.78 -6.27
C GLU A 309 -6.94 -4.65 -5.45
N PHE A 310 -6.54 -4.50 -4.18
CA PHE A 310 -6.97 -3.35 -3.37
C PHE A 310 -6.45 -2.03 -3.96
N ALA A 311 -5.18 -1.98 -4.38
CA ALA A 311 -4.61 -0.83 -5.07
C ALA A 311 -5.32 -0.51 -6.39
N ARG A 312 -5.74 -1.53 -7.14
CA ARG A 312 -6.54 -1.38 -8.36
C ARG A 312 -7.88 -0.72 -8.10
N HIS A 313 -8.57 -1.08 -7.00
CA HIS A 313 -9.79 -0.40 -6.57
C HIS A 313 -9.56 1.07 -6.20
N LEU A 314 -8.45 1.39 -5.52
CA LEU A 314 -8.04 2.79 -5.27
C LEU A 314 -7.82 3.54 -6.59
N GLY A 315 -7.10 2.93 -7.54
CA GLY A 315 -6.87 3.50 -8.87
C GLY A 315 -8.17 3.74 -9.65
N LEU A 316 -9.11 2.80 -9.64
CA LEU A 316 -10.40 2.99 -10.31
C LEU A 316 -11.20 4.19 -9.74
N ALA A 317 -11.11 4.44 -8.43
CA ALA A 317 -11.69 5.64 -7.84
C ALA A 317 -10.95 6.92 -8.31
N LEU A 318 -9.61 6.89 -8.34
CA LEU A 318 -8.80 8.00 -8.85
C LEU A 318 -9.08 8.31 -10.33
N LYS A 319 -9.34 7.29 -11.15
CA LYS A 319 -9.73 7.48 -12.57
C LYS A 319 -11.08 8.18 -12.73
N LYS A 320 -12.05 7.89 -11.85
CA LYS A 320 -13.31 8.63 -11.81
C LYS A 320 -13.09 10.08 -11.37
N ILE A 321 -12.25 10.30 -10.35
CA ILE A 321 -11.86 11.64 -9.89
C ILE A 321 -11.20 12.46 -11.00
N GLU A 322 -10.29 11.85 -11.78
CA GLU A 322 -9.65 12.50 -12.92
C GLU A 322 -10.68 13.05 -13.92
N THR A 323 -11.80 12.37 -14.09
CA THR A 323 -12.89 12.80 -14.98
C THR A 323 -13.64 14.01 -14.39
N ILE A 324 -13.88 14.01 -13.08
CA ILE A 324 -14.55 15.12 -12.36
C ILE A 324 -13.72 16.40 -12.49
N VAL A 325 -12.44 16.35 -12.14
CA VAL A 325 -11.60 17.56 -12.12
C VAL A 325 -11.20 18.04 -13.52
N LYS A 326 -11.16 17.15 -14.53
CA LYS A 326 -10.99 17.58 -15.92
C LYS A 326 -12.15 18.46 -16.37
N ALA A 327 -13.39 18.11 -16.02
CA ALA A 327 -14.57 18.90 -16.38
C ALA A 327 -14.51 20.32 -15.78
N GLU A 328 -14.13 20.44 -14.51
CA GLU A 328 -13.95 21.74 -13.84
C GLU A 328 -12.82 22.57 -14.49
N LEU A 329 -11.67 21.96 -14.77
CA LEU A 329 -10.56 22.66 -15.44
C LEU A 329 -10.94 23.13 -16.85
N PHE A 330 -11.81 22.41 -17.56
CA PHE A 330 -12.36 22.88 -18.83
C PHE A 330 -13.26 24.11 -18.65
N GLU A 331 -14.12 24.14 -17.62
CA GLU A 331 -14.99 25.28 -17.33
C GLU A 331 -14.21 26.53 -16.91
N ILE A 332 -13.12 26.38 -16.15
CA ILE A 332 -12.24 27.50 -15.76
C ILE A 332 -11.53 28.09 -16.98
N ASN A 333 -11.03 27.26 -17.90
CA ASN A 333 -10.30 27.72 -19.08
C ASN A 333 -11.21 28.25 -20.21
N ALA A 334 -12.52 28.00 -20.12
CA ALA A 334 -13.51 28.46 -21.10
C ALA A 334 -14.12 29.83 -20.75
N ASN A 335 -13.89 30.34 -19.54
CA ASN A 335 -14.34 31.64 -19.03
C ASN A 335 -13.18 32.64 -18.93
#